data_AF-A0A8K0AJI6-F1
#
_entry.id   AF-A0A8K0AJI6-F1
#
_cell.length_a   1.000
_cell.length_b   1.000
_cell.length_c   1.000
_cell.angle_alpha   90.00
_cell.angle_beta   90.00
_cell.angle_gamma   90.00
#
_symmetry.space_group_name_H-M   'P 1'
#
loop_
_entity.id
_entity.type
_entity.pdbx_description
1 polymer ?
#
loop_
_entity_poly.entity_id
_entity_poly.type
_entity_poly.pdbx_seq_one_letter_code
_entity_poly.pdbx_strand_id
1 'polypeptide(L)'
;MGVVVLFVLTFQIFLGTVIRGDQSGTTHVTIDDNLGTLASTYAPKVWLAKDEDYNPSSVGFHLENVKVYDGATSYSSTPSTLSTCSENCYMSSNQPLEHASATLPFFSGEQVGPSQQPPVYAVVKRINETATDILYWMFYPYNRGKNVCIGLHIFGVCIGGYSTFGNHVGDWEYATMRLVDGQPHQLFVSSHDFGGIYDWDAASQTYKKGEDAIQTEGTHPILYSALGSHGLWSTPGSHVYKDMPAIIDDLRDETSNGTAWDTWRNVTFTMYRPDGGYTGSWAWLNFKGRWGNRKAIKF
;
A
#
# COMPACT_ATOMS: atom_id res chain seq x y z
N MET A 1 -29.56 7.26 13.01
CA MET A 1 -28.88 7.58 11.73
C MET A 1 -27.56 6.83 11.75
N GLY A 2 -27.43 5.86 10.85
CA GLY A 2 -26.45 4.77 10.95
C GLY A 2 -25.00 5.24 10.84
N VAL A 3 -24.19 4.82 11.81
CA VAL A 3 -22.74 4.97 11.79
C VAL A 3 -22.20 3.90 10.85
N VAL A 4 -21.68 4.30 9.71
CA VAL A 4 -20.90 3.41 8.83
C VAL A 4 -19.54 3.23 9.50
N VAL A 5 -19.36 2.07 10.14
CA VAL A 5 -18.07 1.64 10.70
C VAL A 5 -17.26 1.07 9.54
N LEU A 6 -16.33 1.86 9.00
CA LEU A 6 -15.45 1.44 7.92
C LEU A 6 -14.43 0.42 8.47
N PHE A 7 -14.39 -0.75 7.84
CA PHE A 7 -13.66 -1.93 8.31
C PHE A 7 -12.14 -1.67 8.41
N VAL A 8 -11.55 -2.18 9.49
CA VAL A 8 -10.12 -2.45 9.55
C VAL A 8 -9.85 -3.54 8.55
N LEU A 9 -9.12 -3.21 7.49
CA LEU A 9 -8.62 -4.22 6.57
C LEU A 9 -7.45 -4.93 7.25
N THR A 10 -7.74 -6.11 7.80
CA THR A 10 -6.71 -7.07 8.18
C THR A 10 -6.09 -7.63 6.90
N PHE A 11 -4.78 -7.91 6.91
CA PHE A 11 -4.01 -8.46 5.79
C PHE A 11 -4.64 -9.70 5.13
N GLN A 12 -5.57 -10.38 5.83
CA GLN A 12 -6.29 -11.56 5.36
C GLN A 12 -7.49 -11.26 4.45
N ILE A 13 -8.08 -10.05 4.49
CA ILE A 13 -9.32 -9.72 3.76
C ILE A 13 -9.04 -9.40 2.27
N PHE A 14 -7.84 -8.90 1.93
CA PHE A 14 -7.50 -8.46 0.57
C PHE A 14 -7.27 -9.59 -0.47
N LEU A 15 -7.26 -10.87 -0.06
CA LEU A 15 -7.01 -12.00 -0.99
C LEU A 15 -8.28 -12.63 -1.57
N GLY A 16 -9.44 -11.99 -1.38
CA GLY A 16 -10.78 -12.48 -1.73
C GLY A 16 -11.22 -12.34 -3.19
N THR A 17 -10.47 -11.66 -4.07
CA THR A 17 -10.82 -11.62 -5.50
C THR A 17 -10.38 -12.91 -6.20
N VAL A 18 -11.15 -13.97 -5.99
CA VAL A 18 -11.00 -15.24 -6.70
C VAL A 18 -11.51 -15.07 -8.13
N ILE A 19 -10.60 -14.99 -9.10
CA ILE A 19 -10.93 -15.35 -10.49
C ILE A 19 -10.82 -16.88 -10.54
N ARG A 20 -11.97 -17.56 -10.68
CA ARG A 20 -12.07 -19.02 -10.64
C ARG A 20 -11.29 -19.66 -11.79
N GLY A 21 -10.49 -20.67 -11.48
CA GLY A 21 -9.86 -21.59 -12.44
C GLY A 21 -9.66 -22.96 -11.80
N ASP A 22 -10.04 -24.00 -12.55
CA ASP A 22 -10.12 -25.41 -12.16
C ASP A 22 -8.74 -26.10 -12.08
N GLN A 23 -8.65 -27.22 -11.35
CA GLN A 23 -7.40 -27.91 -10.99
C GLN A 23 -7.13 -29.18 -11.82
N SER A 24 -5.88 -29.39 -12.23
CA SER A 24 -5.25 -30.72 -12.36
C SER A 24 -3.72 -30.58 -12.37
N GLY A 25 -2.98 -31.51 -11.73
CA GLY A 25 -1.55 -31.44 -11.35
C GLY A 25 -0.48 -31.80 -12.41
N THR A 26 0.78 -31.32 -12.28
CA THR A 26 1.98 -32.03 -11.73
C THR A 26 3.36 -31.34 -11.98
N THR A 27 4.32 -31.70 -11.10
CA THR A 27 5.81 -31.51 -11.08
C THR A 27 6.37 -30.35 -10.24
N HIS A 28 7.17 -30.70 -9.22
CA HIS A 28 7.43 -29.90 -8.01
C HIS A 28 8.93 -29.65 -7.71
N VAL A 29 9.80 -29.59 -8.71
CA VAL A 29 11.23 -29.29 -8.49
C VAL A 29 11.69 -28.26 -9.52
N THR A 30 12.12 -27.07 -9.07
CA THR A 30 12.65 -25.85 -9.79
C THR A 30 11.79 -24.57 -9.82
N ILE A 31 10.58 -24.54 -9.25
CA ILE A 31 9.71 -23.34 -9.36
C ILE A 31 10.07 -22.24 -8.33
N ASP A 32 10.61 -22.57 -7.16
CA ASP A 32 10.71 -21.60 -6.05
C ASP A 32 11.83 -20.52 -6.23
N ASP A 33 12.96 -20.86 -6.87
CA ASP A 33 14.02 -19.86 -7.17
C ASP A 33 13.64 -18.92 -8.32
N ASN A 34 12.80 -19.39 -9.25
CA ASN A 34 12.29 -18.56 -10.34
C ASN A 34 11.28 -17.52 -9.82
N LEU A 35 10.50 -17.84 -8.78
CA LEU A 35 9.48 -16.93 -8.25
C LEU A 35 10.08 -15.66 -7.62
N GLY A 36 11.21 -15.76 -6.92
CA GLY A 36 11.92 -14.58 -6.40
C GLY A 36 12.46 -13.70 -7.53
N THR A 37 12.94 -14.32 -8.61
CA THR A 37 13.39 -13.62 -9.82
C THR A 37 12.22 -12.92 -10.51
N LEU A 38 11.08 -13.59 -10.69
CA LEU A 38 9.87 -13.01 -11.27
C LEU A 38 9.32 -11.86 -10.41
N ALA A 39 9.33 -12.01 -9.08
CA ALA A 39 8.94 -10.96 -8.16
C ALA A 39 9.79 -9.69 -8.35
N SER A 40 11.09 -9.83 -8.55
CA SER A 40 11.96 -8.67 -8.83
C SER A 40 11.77 -8.15 -10.27
N THR A 41 11.60 -9.04 -11.25
CA THR A 41 11.47 -8.70 -12.69
C THR A 41 10.25 -7.82 -12.95
N TYR A 42 9.12 -8.12 -12.32
CA TYR A 42 7.86 -7.40 -12.54
C TYR A 42 7.49 -6.44 -11.41
N ALA A 43 8.41 -6.16 -10.49
CA ALA A 43 8.17 -5.18 -9.43
C ALA A 43 7.92 -3.79 -10.04
N PRO A 44 6.93 -3.03 -9.57
CA PRO A 44 6.59 -1.75 -10.17
C PRO A 44 7.68 -0.69 -9.94
N LYS A 45 7.86 0.20 -10.92
CA LYS A 45 8.42 1.52 -10.61
C LYS A 45 7.33 2.34 -9.94
N VAL A 46 7.65 3.01 -8.84
CA VAL A 46 6.73 3.94 -8.20
C VAL A 46 7.35 5.33 -8.22
N TRP A 47 6.65 6.29 -8.82
CA TRP A 47 6.97 7.70 -8.63
C TRP A 47 6.30 8.20 -7.35
N LEU A 48 7.11 8.61 -6.38
CA LEU A 48 6.61 9.42 -5.28
C LEU A 48 6.31 10.82 -5.83
N ALA A 49 5.24 11.44 -5.33
CA ALA A 49 4.86 12.77 -5.77
C ALA A 49 5.99 13.78 -5.55
N LYS A 50 6.00 14.83 -6.37
CA LYS A 50 6.79 16.04 -6.09
C LYS A 50 6.36 16.59 -4.74
N ASP A 51 7.33 17.06 -3.97
CA ASP A 51 7.15 17.58 -2.62
C ASP A 51 6.63 16.55 -1.60
N GLU A 52 6.80 15.24 -1.87
CA GLU A 52 6.54 14.19 -0.89
C GLU A 52 7.52 14.28 0.28
N ASP A 53 6.96 14.39 1.49
CA ASP A 53 7.69 14.44 2.75
C ASP A 53 7.65 13.08 3.48
N TYR A 54 6.69 12.21 3.16
CA TYR A 54 6.38 10.97 3.88
C TYR A 54 6.75 9.74 3.04
N ASN A 55 8.05 9.47 2.95
CA ASN A 55 8.55 8.35 2.14
C ASN A 55 8.16 6.97 2.68
N PRO A 56 8.24 5.91 1.86
CA PRO A 56 8.09 4.54 2.33
C PRO A 56 9.18 4.14 3.32
N SER A 57 8.94 3.07 4.08
CA SER A 57 9.91 2.47 4.98
C SER A 57 9.76 0.95 5.07
N SER A 58 10.75 0.32 5.67
CA SER A 58 10.63 -1.02 6.20
C SER A 58 9.68 -1.06 7.41
N VAL A 59 9.06 -2.22 7.62
CA VAL A 59 8.33 -2.57 8.84
C VAL A 59 9.23 -2.46 10.07
N GLY A 60 10.51 -2.82 9.95
CA GLY A 60 11.48 -2.72 11.05
C GLY A 60 11.65 -1.28 11.52
N PHE A 61 11.92 -0.36 10.59
CA PHE A 61 11.99 1.07 10.85
C PHE A 61 10.74 1.60 11.57
N HIS A 62 9.55 1.18 11.12
CA HIS A 62 8.31 1.59 11.77
C HIS A 62 8.19 1.09 13.21
N LEU A 63 8.47 -0.19 13.43
CA LEU A 63 8.34 -0.84 14.74
C LEU A 63 9.29 -0.28 15.80
N GLU A 64 10.43 0.29 15.40
CA GLU A 64 11.32 1.04 16.29
C GLU A 64 10.68 2.33 16.84
N ASN A 65 9.70 2.88 16.13
CA ASN A 65 9.09 4.17 16.40
C ASN A 65 7.65 4.08 16.97
N VAL A 66 7.12 2.87 17.14
CA VAL A 66 5.78 2.63 17.68
C VAL A 66 5.77 1.65 18.85
N LYS A 67 4.67 1.64 19.59
CA LYS A 67 4.33 0.57 20.54
C LYS A 67 3.07 -0.12 20.08
N VAL A 68 3.02 -1.43 20.30
CA VAL A 68 1.81 -2.23 20.15
C VAL A 68 1.03 -2.15 21.45
N TYR A 69 -0.27 -1.90 21.37
CA TYR A 69 -1.20 -1.87 22.49
C TYR A 69 -2.12 -3.07 22.41
N ASP A 70 -2.20 -3.82 23.51
CA ASP A 70 -3.12 -4.95 23.71
C ASP A 70 -3.85 -4.75 25.04
N GLY A 71 -5.07 -4.21 24.95
CA GLY A 71 -5.84 -3.78 26.12
C GLY A 71 -5.12 -2.69 26.93
N ALA A 72 -4.77 -3.00 28.18
CA ALA A 72 -4.04 -2.11 29.08
C ALA A 72 -2.52 -2.25 28.98
N THR A 73 -2.03 -3.24 28.25
CA THR A 73 -0.60 -3.53 28.10
C THR A 73 -0.08 -2.88 26.82
N SER A 74 1.17 -2.40 26.85
CA SER A 74 1.88 -1.98 25.64
C SER A 74 3.30 -2.51 25.61
N TYR A 75 3.83 -2.80 24.43
CA TYR A 75 5.18 -3.33 24.23
C TYR A 75 5.78 -2.87 22.91
N SER A 76 7.12 -2.83 22.86
CA SER A 76 7.87 -2.66 21.60
C SER A 76 8.10 -4.02 20.97
N SER A 77 8.25 -4.04 19.65
CA SER A 77 8.38 -5.28 18.89
C SER A 77 9.32 -5.10 17.70
N THR A 78 9.63 -6.20 17.02
CA THR A 78 10.45 -6.27 15.81
C THR A 78 9.70 -7.08 14.76
N PRO A 79 10.10 -7.06 13.48
CA PRO A 79 9.45 -7.87 12.44
C PRO A 79 9.40 -9.38 12.78
N SER A 80 10.34 -9.88 13.58
CA SER A 80 10.42 -11.29 13.99
C SER A 80 9.73 -11.62 15.32
N THR A 81 9.45 -10.61 16.16
CA THR A 81 8.83 -10.78 17.47
C THR A 81 7.41 -10.24 17.53
N LEU A 82 6.92 -9.60 16.46
CA LEU A 82 5.56 -9.14 16.34
C LEU A 82 4.65 -10.36 16.27
N SER A 83 4.18 -10.78 17.44
CA SER A 83 3.39 -11.98 17.64
C SER A 83 1.96 -11.77 17.16
N THR A 84 1.27 -12.87 16.93
CA THR A 84 -0.17 -12.86 16.74
C THR A 84 -0.82 -12.27 17.97
N CYS A 85 -1.53 -11.17 17.79
CA CYS A 85 -2.38 -10.61 18.82
C CYS A 85 -3.80 -10.41 18.24
N SER A 86 -4.76 -10.05 19.10
CA SER A 86 -6.15 -9.95 18.66
C SER A 86 -6.35 -8.81 17.65
N GLU A 87 -7.46 -8.86 16.89
CA GLU A 87 -7.87 -7.77 15.98
C GLU A 87 -8.09 -6.43 16.69
N ASN A 88 -8.18 -6.44 18.03
CA ASN A 88 -8.32 -5.25 18.85
C ASN A 88 -6.97 -4.56 19.15
N CYS A 89 -5.85 -5.21 18.88
CA CYS A 89 -4.55 -4.57 19.00
C CYS A 89 -4.41 -3.40 18.04
N TYR A 90 -3.60 -2.42 18.42
CA TYR A 90 -3.28 -1.29 17.57
C TYR A 90 -1.87 -0.79 17.85
N MET A 91 -1.26 -0.12 16.88
CA MET A 91 0.02 0.55 17.05
C MET A 91 -0.18 2.04 17.28
N SER A 92 0.69 2.67 18.05
CA SER A 92 0.75 4.13 18.17
C SER A 92 2.19 4.58 18.31
N SER A 93 2.49 5.80 17.87
CA SER A 93 3.81 6.40 18.04
C SER A 93 4.28 6.29 19.49
N ASN A 94 5.56 5.95 19.67
CA ASN A 94 6.17 5.89 21.00
C ASN A 94 6.47 7.29 21.57
N GLN A 95 6.37 8.32 20.73
CA GLN A 95 6.41 9.74 21.08
C GLN A 95 4.99 10.35 21.05
N PRO A 96 4.65 11.24 21.99
CA PRO A 96 3.36 11.92 21.98
C PRO A 96 3.26 12.91 20.81
N LEU A 97 2.06 13.03 20.25
CA LEU A 97 1.71 14.07 19.28
C LEU A 97 1.06 15.24 20.03
N GLU A 98 1.47 16.47 19.72
CA GLU A 98 0.88 17.68 20.32
C GLU A 98 -0.59 17.89 19.89
N HIS A 99 -0.92 17.52 18.66
CA HIS A 99 -2.25 17.62 18.07
C HIS A 99 -2.40 16.64 16.89
N ALA A 100 -3.62 16.48 16.35
CA ALA A 100 -3.95 15.45 15.35
C ALA A 100 -3.22 15.60 13.99
N SER A 101 -2.66 16.76 13.71
CA SER A 101 -1.87 17.04 12.49
C SER A 101 -0.38 17.28 12.77
N ALA A 102 0.07 17.09 14.01
CA ALA A 102 1.48 17.19 14.35
C ALA A 102 2.26 16.07 13.63
N THR A 103 3.50 16.36 13.29
CA THR A 103 4.41 15.41 12.65
C THR A 103 5.51 14.99 13.61
N LEU A 104 6.01 13.77 13.43
CA LEU A 104 7.18 13.26 14.13
C LEU A 104 8.28 12.98 13.11
N PRO A 105 9.57 13.05 13.49
CA PRO A 105 10.67 12.86 12.54
C PRO A 105 10.57 11.54 11.75
N PHE A 106 10.15 10.43 12.37
CA PHE A 106 10.06 9.15 11.68
C PHE A 106 8.92 9.06 10.65
N PHE A 107 7.98 10.01 10.64
CA PHE A 107 6.94 10.06 9.62
C PHE A 107 7.51 10.31 8.23
N SER A 108 8.72 10.88 8.13
CA SER A 108 9.35 11.13 6.83
C SER A 108 9.79 9.87 6.08
N GLY A 109 9.72 8.71 6.74
CA GLY A 109 10.16 7.45 6.16
C GLY A 109 11.67 7.31 6.01
N GLU A 110 12.04 6.24 5.32
CA GLU A 110 13.42 6.01 4.91
C GLU A 110 13.70 6.78 3.61
N GLN A 111 14.96 7.13 3.40
CA GLN A 111 15.36 7.89 2.21
C GLN A 111 15.13 7.06 0.94
N VAL A 112 14.64 7.73 -0.11
CA VAL A 112 14.40 7.15 -1.43
C VAL A 112 15.25 7.90 -2.45
N GLY A 113 16.02 7.18 -3.25
CA GLY A 113 16.82 7.78 -4.30
C GLY A 113 17.80 6.80 -4.94
N PRO A 114 18.72 7.30 -5.78
CA PRO A 114 19.60 6.43 -6.57
C PRO A 114 20.46 5.46 -5.74
N SER A 115 20.80 5.79 -4.50
CA SER A 115 21.63 4.97 -3.60
C SER A 115 20.83 4.17 -2.55
N GLN A 116 19.57 4.51 -2.29
CA GLN A 116 18.76 3.95 -1.22
C GLN A 116 17.33 3.72 -1.69
N GLN A 117 16.81 2.52 -1.45
CA GLN A 117 15.50 2.09 -1.89
C GLN A 117 14.86 1.34 -0.71
N PRO A 118 13.82 1.88 -0.05
CA PRO A 118 13.08 1.17 0.98
C PRO A 118 12.49 -0.14 0.43
N PRO A 119 12.29 -1.16 1.28
CA PRO A 119 11.88 -2.47 0.79
C PRO A 119 10.43 -2.48 0.30
N VAL A 120 10.18 -3.28 -0.74
CA VAL A 120 8.84 -3.76 -1.09
C VAL A 120 8.71 -5.22 -0.69
N TYR A 121 7.55 -5.57 -0.15
CA TYR A 121 7.26 -6.91 0.36
C TYR A 121 6.40 -7.67 -0.65
N ALA A 122 7.04 -8.56 -1.41
CA ALA A 122 6.36 -9.43 -2.37
C ALA A 122 5.79 -10.68 -1.68
N VAL A 123 4.48 -10.85 -1.71
CA VAL A 123 3.82 -12.08 -1.27
C VAL A 123 3.33 -12.84 -2.50
N VAL A 124 3.94 -14.00 -2.77
CA VAL A 124 3.68 -14.78 -3.97
C VAL A 124 2.63 -15.85 -3.69
N LYS A 125 1.54 -15.85 -4.45
CA LYS A 125 0.45 -16.81 -4.34
C LYS A 125 0.28 -17.56 -5.66
N ARG A 126 0.53 -18.86 -5.66
CA ARG A 126 0.12 -19.71 -6.80
C ARG A 126 -1.40 -19.83 -6.80
N ILE A 127 -2.01 -19.53 -7.94
CA ILE A 127 -3.46 -19.62 -8.14
C ILE A 127 -3.82 -20.99 -8.68
N ASN A 128 -3.06 -21.45 -9.67
CA ASN A 128 -3.11 -22.81 -10.20
C ASN A 128 -1.72 -23.15 -10.78
N GLU A 129 -1.66 -24.12 -11.69
CA GLU A 129 -0.40 -24.58 -12.28
C GLU A 129 0.35 -23.52 -13.09
N THR A 130 -0.40 -22.67 -13.79
CA THR A 130 0.14 -21.71 -14.76
C THR A 130 0.03 -20.27 -14.25
N ALA A 131 -0.95 -19.98 -13.40
CA ALA A 131 -1.23 -18.65 -12.89
C ALA A 131 -0.63 -18.42 -11.50
N THR A 132 0.10 -17.31 -11.36
CA THR A 132 0.69 -16.85 -10.10
C THR A 132 0.41 -15.37 -9.90
N ASP A 133 -0.04 -15.01 -8.70
CA ASP A 133 -0.19 -13.63 -8.27
C ASP A 133 1.02 -13.22 -7.40
N ILE A 134 1.59 -12.06 -7.67
CA ILE A 134 2.63 -11.43 -6.86
C ILE A 134 2.05 -10.15 -6.28
N LEU A 135 1.82 -10.14 -4.96
CA LEU A 135 1.29 -9.00 -4.23
C LEU A 135 2.47 -8.16 -3.75
N TYR A 136 2.64 -6.96 -4.29
CA TYR A 136 3.66 -6.00 -3.88
C TYR A 136 3.10 -5.07 -2.82
N TRP A 137 3.45 -5.32 -1.56
CA TRP A 137 3.06 -4.47 -0.44
C TRP A 137 4.10 -3.39 -0.19
N MET A 138 3.62 -2.16 -0.07
CA MET A 138 4.38 -0.93 0.11
C MET A 138 3.95 -0.31 1.44
N PHE A 139 4.91 -0.04 2.31
CA PHE A 139 4.62 0.47 3.64
C PHE A 139 5.13 1.90 3.80
N TYR A 140 4.30 2.75 4.41
CA TYR A 140 4.65 4.12 4.78
C TYR A 140 4.42 4.29 6.28
N PRO A 141 5.36 4.88 7.05
CA PRO A 141 5.17 5.09 8.48
C PRO A 141 4.00 6.00 8.84
N TYR A 142 3.57 6.83 7.91
CA TYR A 142 2.56 7.84 8.14
C TYR A 142 1.88 8.20 6.83
N ASN A 143 0.55 8.28 6.85
CA ASN A 143 -0.29 8.83 5.81
C ASN A 143 -0.70 10.24 6.20
N ARG A 144 -0.34 11.23 5.39
CA ARG A 144 -0.88 12.60 5.46
C ARG A 144 -2.16 12.69 4.65
N GLY A 145 -3.24 12.95 5.36
CA GLY A 145 -4.57 13.14 4.81
C GLY A 145 -4.72 14.38 3.93
N LYS A 146 -5.91 14.55 3.35
CA LYS A 146 -6.20 15.66 2.43
C LYS A 146 -6.70 16.88 3.18
N ASN A 147 -6.07 18.02 2.88
CA ASN A 147 -6.51 19.31 3.36
C ASN A 147 -7.62 19.84 2.45
N VAL A 148 -8.84 19.88 2.97
CA VAL A 148 -10.03 20.29 2.21
C VAL A 148 -10.66 21.54 2.80
N CYS A 149 -11.26 22.37 1.95
CA CYS A 149 -12.15 23.41 2.41
C CYS A 149 -13.41 22.80 2.98
N ILE A 150 -13.80 23.22 4.18
CA ILE A 150 -15.12 22.99 4.75
C ILE A 150 -15.85 24.34 4.70
N GLY A 151 -16.55 24.60 3.61
CA GLY A 151 -17.24 25.87 3.39
C GLY A 151 -17.49 26.14 1.91
N LEU A 152 -17.62 27.42 1.57
CA LEU A 152 -17.81 27.87 0.20
C LEU A 152 -16.55 28.56 -0.30
N HIS A 153 -16.13 28.22 -1.52
CA HIS A 153 -15.12 29.01 -2.21
C HIS A 153 -15.75 30.32 -2.72
N ILE A 154 -15.30 31.45 -2.17
CA ILE A 154 -15.70 32.80 -2.62
C ILE A 154 -14.44 33.52 -3.11
N PHE A 155 -14.41 33.90 -4.40
CA PHE A 155 -13.24 34.48 -5.06
C PHE A 155 -11.94 33.65 -4.92
N GLY A 156 -12.06 32.32 -4.90
CA GLY A 156 -10.92 31.41 -4.75
C GLY A 156 -10.42 31.23 -3.31
N VAL A 157 -11.11 31.82 -2.33
CA VAL A 157 -10.79 31.67 -0.90
C VAL A 157 -11.83 30.77 -0.24
N CYS A 158 -11.39 29.80 0.55
CA CYS A 158 -12.26 28.97 1.36
C CYS A 158 -12.89 29.77 2.51
N ILE A 159 -14.19 30.02 2.43
CA ILE A 159 -14.99 30.66 3.46
C ILE A 159 -15.68 29.56 4.29
N GLY A 160 -15.04 29.20 5.40
CA GLY A 160 -15.49 28.16 6.35
C GLY A 160 -14.34 27.42 7.03
N GLY A 161 -13.15 27.49 6.44
CA GLY A 161 -11.90 26.99 7.01
C GLY A 161 -11.45 25.67 6.41
N TYR A 162 -10.21 25.29 6.71
CA TYR A 162 -9.62 24.06 6.21
C TYR A 162 -9.55 23.00 7.30
N SER A 163 -9.69 21.74 6.90
CA SER A 163 -9.44 20.58 7.77
C SER A 163 -8.71 19.50 7.00
N THR A 164 -7.82 18.78 7.68
CA THR A 164 -7.12 17.64 7.10
C THR A 164 -7.82 16.33 7.48
N PHE A 165 -8.20 15.53 6.50
CA PHE A 165 -8.90 14.25 6.68
C PHE A 165 -8.03 13.07 6.29
N GLY A 166 -7.94 12.07 7.18
CA GLY A 166 -7.27 10.79 6.88
C GLY A 166 -5.84 10.68 7.38
N ASN A 167 -5.37 11.55 8.27
CA ASN A 167 -4.06 11.34 8.90
C ASN A 167 -4.04 10.03 9.69
N HIS A 168 -3.07 9.15 9.44
CA HIS A 168 -2.84 7.99 10.28
C HIS A 168 -1.39 7.53 10.29
N VAL A 169 -0.97 6.98 11.44
CA VAL A 169 0.31 6.30 11.60
C VAL A 169 0.18 4.91 10.99
N GLY A 170 1.17 4.51 10.19
CA GLY A 170 1.20 3.25 9.47
C GLY A 170 0.21 3.24 8.30
N ASP A 171 0.71 2.95 7.11
CA ASP A 171 -0.07 2.93 5.90
C ASP A 171 0.46 1.87 4.93
N TRP A 172 -0.48 1.16 4.31
CA TRP A 172 -0.20 0.02 3.46
C TRP A 172 -0.91 0.24 2.13
N GLU A 173 -0.10 0.31 1.09
CA GLU A 173 -0.55 0.31 -0.29
C GLU A 173 -0.11 -0.98 -0.98
N TYR A 174 -0.82 -1.38 -2.02
CA TYR A 174 -0.44 -2.58 -2.75
C TYR A 174 -0.86 -2.58 -4.22
N ALA A 175 -0.10 -3.33 -5.01
CA ALA A 175 -0.45 -3.73 -6.36
C ALA A 175 -0.28 -5.23 -6.50
N THR A 176 -1.08 -5.88 -7.36
CA THR A 176 -0.98 -7.32 -7.62
C THR A 176 -0.71 -7.58 -9.09
N MET A 177 0.44 -8.18 -9.38
CA MET A 177 0.78 -8.66 -10.72
C MET A 177 0.31 -10.11 -10.87
N ARG A 178 -0.55 -10.38 -11.84
CA ARG A 178 -0.84 -11.74 -12.28
C ARG A 178 0.08 -12.11 -13.44
N LEU A 179 0.76 -13.22 -13.27
CA LEU A 179 1.50 -13.90 -14.31
C LEU A 179 0.75 -15.15 -14.75
N VAL A 180 0.76 -15.43 -16.06
CA VAL A 180 0.34 -16.71 -16.64
C VAL A 180 1.53 -17.27 -17.41
N ASP A 181 1.95 -18.48 -17.09
CA ASP A 181 3.15 -19.12 -17.66
C ASP A 181 4.41 -18.25 -17.50
N GLY A 182 4.50 -17.51 -16.39
CA GLY A 182 5.62 -16.61 -16.07
C GLY A 182 5.62 -15.28 -16.86
N GLN A 183 4.60 -15.01 -17.67
CA GLN A 183 4.45 -13.78 -18.45
C GLN A 183 3.36 -12.87 -17.87
N PRO A 184 3.45 -11.54 -18.03
CA PRO A 184 2.42 -10.62 -17.57
C PRO A 184 1.06 -10.93 -18.17
N HIS A 185 0.04 -10.89 -17.33
CA HIS A 185 -1.34 -11.08 -17.76
C HIS A 185 -2.23 -9.94 -17.31
N GLN A 186 -2.12 -9.53 -16.05
CA GLN A 186 -2.99 -8.50 -15.48
C GLN A 186 -2.32 -7.80 -14.31
N LEU A 187 -2.59 -6.53 -14.12
CA LEU A 187 -2.15 -5.73 -12.98
C LEU A 187 -3.36 -5.16 -12.26
N PHE A 188 -3.51 -5.47 -10.97
CA PHE A 188 -4.41 -4.76 -10.08
C PHE A 188 -3.64 -3.67 -9.34
N VAL A 189 -4.18 -2.46 -9.31
CA VAL A 189 -3.62 -1.31 -8.59
C VAL A 189 -4.64 -0.82 -7.56
N SER A 190 -4.24 -0.75 -6.29
CA SER A 190 -5.06 -0.23 -5.20
C SER A 190 -4.93 1.28 -5.07
N SER A 191 -6.05 1.96 -4.85
CA SER A 191 -6.08 3.36 -4.45
C SER A 191 -7.11 3.48 -3.31
N HIS A 192 -6.65 3.77 -2.09
CA HIS A 192 -7.51 3.82 -0.91
C HIS A 192 -8.30 2.50 -0.69
N ASP A 193 -9.63 2.53 -0.75
CA ASP A 193 -10.54 1.40 -0.56
C ASP A 193 -11.10 0.81 -1.87
N PHE A 194 -10.57 1.24 -3.01
CA PHE A 194 -10.92 0.73 -4.35
C PHE A 194 -9.67 0.43 -5.18
N GLY A 195 -9.85 0.03 -6.44
CA GLY A 195 -8.74 -0.20 -7.34
C GLY A 195 -9.15 -0.41 -8.79
N GLY A 196 -8.15 -0.58 -9.64
CA GLY A 196 -8.31 -0.84 -11.07
C GLY A 196 -7.60 -2.11 -11.50
N ILE A 197 -8.25 -2.86 -12.38
CA ILE A 197 -7.67 -4.01 -13.08
C ILE A 197 -7.28 -3.56 -14.49
N TYR A 198 -6.05 -3.84 -14.88
CA TYR A 198 -5.49 -3.50 -16.19
C TYR A 198 -4.93 -4.75 -16.86
N ASP A 199 -5.37 -5.03 -18.08
CA ASP A 199 -4.95 -6.21 -18.83
C ASP A 199 -3.66 -5.94 -19.59
N TRP A 200 -2.75 -6.90 -19.61
CA TRP A 200 -1.50 -6.80 -20.37
C TRP A 200 -1.78 -6.75 -21.87
N ASP A 201 -1.32 -5.69 -22.53
CA ASP A 201 -1.28 -5.58 -23.98
C ASP A 201 0.15 -5.77 -24.48
N ALA A 202 0.43 -6.97 -25.00
CA ALA A 202 1.75 -7.33 -25.49
C ALA A 202 2.22 -6.47 -26.69
N ALA A 203 1.29 -5.91 -27.48
CA ALA A 203 1.64 -5.11 -28.64
C ALA A 203 2.22 -3.74 -28.27
N SER A 204 1.62 -3.07 -27.28
CA SER A 204 2.13 -1.81 -26.75
C SER A 204 3.07 -1.96 -25.57
N GLN A 205 3.17 -3.17 -25.00
CA GLN A 205 3.90 -3.45 -23.75
C GLN A 205 3.40 -2.58 -22.58
N THR A 206 2.09 -2.35 -22.50
CA THR A 206 1.43 -1.58 -21.42
C THR A 206 0.27 -2.37 -20.81
N TYR A 207 -0.24 -1.96 -19.66
CA TYR A 207 -1.46 -2.53 -19.09
C TYR A 207 -2.64 -1.59 -19.34
N LYS A 208 -3.74 -2.09 -19.91
CA LYS A 208 -4.87 -1.29 -20.40
C LYS A 208 -6.14 -1.48 -19.56
N LYS A 209 -6.88 -0.39 -19.36
CA LYS A 209 -8.23 -0.38 -18.80
C LYS A 209 -9.06 0.69 -19.51
N GLY A 210 -9.81 0.30 -20.54
CA GLY A 210 -10.50 1.25 -21.41
C GLY A 210 -9.50 2.18 -22.09
N GLU A 211 -9.67 3.50 -21.92
CA GLU A 211 -8.75 4.51 -22.45
C GLU A 211 -7.53 4.75 -21.55
N ASP A 212 -7.54 4.25 -20.31
CA ASP A 212 -6.44 4.38 -19.37
C ASP A 212 -5.37 3.30 -19.60
N ALA A 213 -4.10 3.64 -19.34
CA ALA A 213 -2.97 2.77 -19.59
C ALA A 213 -1.82 3.01 -18.61
N ILE A 214 -1.40 1.94 -17.94
CA ILE A 214 -0.18 1.89 -17.15
C ILE A 214 1.00 1.62 -18.07
N GLN A 215 1.89 2.60 -18.17
CA GLN A 215 3.13 2.51 -18.94
C GLN A 215 4.14 1.57 -18.26
N THR A 216 5.16 1.13 -18.99
CA THR A 216 6.24 0.29 -18.46
C THR A 216 7.61 0.92 -18.69
N GLU A 217 8.53 0.66 -17.76
CA GLU A 217 9.97 0.85 -17.93
C GLU A 217 10.63 -0.53 -17.98
N GLY A 218 10.88 -1.03 -19.19
CA GLY A 218 11.27 -2.44 -19.37
C GLY A 218 10.12 -3.37 -18.93
N THR A 219 10.37 -4.23 -17.94
CA THR A 219 9.35 -5.14 -17.37
C THR A 219 8.59 -4.53 -16.19
N HIS A 220 8.93 -3.31 -15.77
CA HIS A 220 8.41 -2.67 -14.56
C HIS A 220 7.21 -1.78 -14.90
N PRO A 221 5.98 -2.09 -14.45
CA PRO A 221 4.87 -1.16 -14.58
C PRO A 221 5.14 0.13 -13.80
N ILE A 222 4.77 1.27 -14.35
CA ILE A 222 4.99 2.59 -13.76
C ILE A 222 3.72 3.04 -13.04
N LEU A 223 3.78 3.14 -11.72
CA LEU A 223 2.73 3.64 -10.86
C LEU A 223 3.11 4.99 -10.24
N TYR A 224 2.13 5.75 -9.79
CA TYR A 224 2.33 7.03 -9.12
C TYR A 224 1.67 6.99 -7.74
N SER A 225 2.46 7.24 -6.70
CA SER A 225 1.99 7.35 -5.32
C SER A 225 1.48 8.77 -5.08
N ALA A 226 0.27 8.89 -4.55
CA ALA A 226 -0.35 10.17 -4.26
C ALA A 226 0.36 10.91 -3.12
N LEU A 227 0.49 12.23 -3.25
CA LEU A 227 1.11 13.10 -2.25
C LEU A 227 0.44 12.91 -0.88
N GLY A 228 1.22 12.40 0.08
CA GLY A 228 0.85 12.19 1.48
C GLY A 228 -0.06 11.01 1.76
N SER A 229 -1.01 10.65 0.87
CA SER A 229 -1.93 9.53 1.12
C SER A 229 -1.56 8.23 0.39
N HIS A 230 -0.55 8.29 -0.47
CA HIS A 230 0.11 7.16 -1.11
C HIS A 230 -0.69 6.26 -2.04
N GLY A 231 -2.01 6.44 -2.14
CA GLY A 231 -2.86 5.74 -3.10
C GLY A 231 -2.19 5.67 -4.47
N LEU A 232 -2.18 4.48 -5.07
CA LEU A 232 -1.43 4.22 -6.29
C LEU A 232 -2.31 4.50 -7.51
N TRP A 233 -1.77 5.25 -8.47
CA TRP A 233 -2.48 5.64 -9.69
C TRP A 233 -1.70 5.25 -10.94
N SER A 234 -2.44 5.06 -12.04
CA SER A 234 -1.90 4.73 -13.36
C SER A 234 -1.21 5.91 -14.04
N THR A 235 -1.58 7.14 -13.68
CA THR A 235 -1.15 8.37 -14.35
C THR A 235 -0.83 9.49 -13.34
N PRO A 236 0.05 10.44 -13.72
CA PRO A 236 0.26 11.65 -12.94
C PRO A 236 -0.93 12.61 -13.12
N GLY A 237 -1.25 13.40 -12.10
CA GLY A 237 -2.30 14.42 -12.14
C GLY A 237 -3.18 14.44 -10.90
N SER A 238 -4.34 15.07 -11.03
CA SER A 238 -5.35 15.18 -9.99
C SER A 238 -6.43 14.12 -10.18
N HIS A 239 -6.68 13.33 -9.13
CA HIS A 239 -7.61 12.20 -9.15
C HIS A 239 -8.66 12.37 -8.06
N VAL A 240 -9.92 12.58 -8.44
CA VAL A 240 -11.02 12.57 -7.48
C VAL A 240 -11.30 11.13 -7.08
N TYR A 241 -11.23 10.84 -5.79
CA TYR A 241 -11.51 9.50 -5.28
C TYR A 241 -12.77 9.43 -4.41
N LYS A 242 -13.26 10.59 -3.93
CA LYS A 242 -14.52 10.66 -3.20
C LYS A 242 -15.19 12.02 -3.40
N ASP A 243 -16.36 11.99 -4.01
CA ASP A 243 -17.23 13.15 -4.09
C ASP A 243 -17.77 13.48 -2.68
N MET A 244 -17.70 14.75 -2.30
CA MET A 244 -18.15 15.22 -1.00
C MET A 244 -19.41 16.09 -1.14
N PRO A 245 -20.21 16.26 -0.06
CA PRO A 245 -21.34 17.19 -0.09
C PRO A 245 -20.89 18.59 -0.52
N ALA A 246 -21.73 19.34 -1.24
CA ALA A 246 -21.37 20.60 -1.92
C ALA A 246 -20.72 21.72 -1.07
N ILE A 247 -20.68 21.58 0.26
CA ILE A 247 -20.03 22.49 1.20
C ILE A 247 -18.64 22.00 1.65
N ILE A 248 -18.13 20.90 1.09
CA ILE A 248 -16.81 20.34 1.37
C ILE A 248 -16.19 19.99 0.01
N ASP A 249 -14.91 20.31 -0.19
CA ASP A 249 -14.22 19.89 -1.40
C ASP A 249 -14.19 18.37 -1.52
N ASP A 250 -14.29 17.87 -2.76
CA ASP A 250 -14.04 16.46 -3.04
C ASP A 250 -12.65 16.06 -2.56
N LEU A 251 -12.51 14.81 -2.12
CA LEU A 251 -11.20 14.29 -1.78
C LEU A 251 -10.46 13.93 -3.08
N ARG A 252 -9.28 14.54 -3.22
CA ARG A 252 -8.44 14.45 -4.42
C ARG A 252 -7.04 14.00 -4.05
N ASP A 253 -6.50 13.10 -4.86
CA ASP A 253 -5.10 12.73 -4.86
C ASP A 253 -4.35 13.52 -5.93
N GLU A 254 -3.17 14.01 -5.57
CA GLU A 254 -2.25 14.63 -6.51
C GLU A 254 -1.04 13.72 -6.69
N THR A 255 -0.78 13.31 -7.92
CA THR A 255 0.32 12.41 -8.28
C THR A 255 1.24 13.08 -9.29
N SER A 256 2.53 12.81 -9.21
CA SER A 256 3.50 13.37 -10.16
C SER A 256 4.80 12.57 -10.19
N ASN A 257 5.65 12.87 -11.17
CA ASN A 257 6.98 12.28 -11.32
C ASN A 257 8.02 12.99 -10.43
N GLY A 258 7.90 12.82 -9.12
CA GLY A 258 8.87 13.31 -8.14
C GLY A 258 10.05 12.36 -8.01
N THR A 259 10.20 11.72 -6.85
CA THR A 259 11.32 10.82 -6.55
C THR A 259 11.03 9.40 -7.06
N ALA A 260 11.97 8.81 -7.80
CA ALA A 260 11.84 7.44 -8.28
C ALA A 260 12.13 6.42 -7.17
N TRP A 261 11.14 5.59 -6.87
CA TRP A 261 11.27 4.36 -6.09
C TRP A 261 11.29 3.17 -7.05
N ASP A 262 12.50 2.75 -7.41
CA ASP A 262 12.79 1.61 -8.29
C ASP A 262 12.72 0.32 -7.45
N THR A 263 11.50 -0.15 -7.17
CA THR A 263 11.23 -1.14 -6.11
C THR A 263 11.98 -2.47 -6.31
N TRP A 264 12.27 -2.86 -7.55
CA TRP A 264 13.01 -4.08 -7.89
C TRP A 264 14.41 -4.14 -7.27
N ARG A 265 14.97 -3.01 -6.85
CA ARG A 265 16.29 -2.94 -6.22
C ARG A 265 16.29 -3.38 -4.76
N ASN A 266 15.12 -3.52 -4.14
CA ASN A 266 14.97 -4.00 -2.76
C ASN A 266 13.64 -4.75 -2.56
N VAL A 267 13.44 -5.82 -3.33
CA VAL A 267 12.29 -6.72 -3.13
C VAL A 267 12.68 -7.81 -2.14
N THR A 268 11.91 -7.94 -1.07
CA THR A 268 11.92 -9.13 -0.23
C THR A 268 10.69 -9.95 -0.56
N PHE A 269 10.82 -11.27 -0.68
CA PHE A 269 9.68 -12.12 -1.02
C PHE A 269 9.43 -13.26 -0.03
N THR A 270 8.17 -13.68 0.04
CA THR A 270 7.72 -14.90 0.72
C THR A 270 6.54 -15.51 -0.02
N MET A 271 6.28 -16.78 0.23
CA MET A 271 5.08 -17.44 -0.29
C MET A 271 3.87 -17.10 0.58
N TYR A 272 2.72 -16.94 -0.06
CA TYR A 272 1.44 -16.77 0.62
C TYR A 272 1.12 -17.99 1.50
N ARG A 273 0.70 -17.73 2.75
CA ARG A 273 0.27 -18.76 3.69
C ARG A 273 -1.12 -18.39 4.22
N PRO A 274 -2.19 -19.08 3.79
CA PRO A 274 -3.57 -18.69 4.13
C PRO A 274 -3.84 -18.69 5.64
N ASP A 275 -3.28 -19.67 6.36
CA ASP A 275 -3.46 -19.81 7.80
C ASP A 275 -2.46 -18.99 8.63
N GLY A 276 -1.63 -18.17 7.98
CA GLY A 276 -0.48 -17.53 8.59
C GLY A 276 0.68 -18.52 8.82
N GLY A 277 1.32 -18.45 9.99
CA GLY A 277 2.49 -19.27 10.30
C GLY A 277 3.77 -18.76 9.65
N TYR A 278 3.84 -17.45 9.40
CA TYR A 278 5.09 -16.81 8.98
C TYR A 278 6.10 -16.81 10.12
N THR A 279 7.39 -16.95 9.82
CA THR A 279 8.47 -17.02 10.81
C THR A 279 9.62 -16.08 10.41
N GLY A 280 10.60 -15.91 11.31
CA GLY A 280 11.77 -15.07 11.04
C GLY A 280 11.37 -13.62 10.74
N SER A 281 12.00 -12.99 9.75
CA SER A 281 11.71 -11.60 9.34
C SER A 281 10.32 -11.39 8.72
N TRP A 282 9.54 -12.46 8.49
CA TRP A 282 8.17 -12.40 7.99
C TRP A 282 7.11 -12.60 9.08
N ALA A 283 7.50 -12.87 10.32
CA ALA A 283 6.55 -13.19 11.40
C ALA A 283 5.51 -12.09 11.63
N TRP A 284 5.84 -10.83 11.34
CA TRP A 284 4.92 -9.69 11.37
C TRP A 284 3.69 -9.84 10.47
N LEU A 285 3.74 -10.63 9.39
CA LEU A 285 2.56 -10.92 8.56
C LEU A 285 1.47 -11.69 9.32
N ASN A 286 1.79 -12.27 10.48
CA ASN A 286 0.80 -12.88 11.37
C ASN A 286 0.04 -11.85 12.22
N PHE A 287 0.44 -10.58 12.22
CA PHE A 287 -0.20 -9.53 13.00
C PHE A 287 -1.60 -9.23 12.46
N LYS A 288 -2.61 -9.42 13.31
CA LYS A 288 -4.03 -9.19 12.98
C LYS A 288 -4.58 -7.85 13.48
N GLY A 289 -3.76 -7.10 14.22
CA GLY A 289 -4.14 -5.80 14.76
C GLY A 289 -4.08 -4.69 13.73
N ARG A 290 -4.32 -3.46 14.20
CA ARG A 290 -4.20 -2.23 13.41
C ARG A 290 -2.76 -1.72 13.42
N TRP A 291 -2.23 -1.38 12.24
CA TRP A 291 -0.91 -0.73 12.08
C TRP A 291 -0.92 0.76 12.46
N GLY A 292 -2.10 1.30 12.75
CA GLY A 292 -2.30 2.65 13.26
C GLY A 292 -3.11 2.67 14.54
N ASN A 293 -3.34 3.88 15.07
CA ASN A 293 -3.93 4.11 16.37
C ASN A 293 -5.36 3.56 16.53
N ARG A 294 -5.80 3.41 17.79
CA ARG A 294 -7.12 2.86 18.16
C ARG A 294 -8.30 3.56 17.47
N LYS A 295 -8.19 4.87 17.28
CA LYS A 295 -9.18 5.70 16.58
C LYS A 295 -8.62 6.04 15.21
N ALA A 296 -8.83 5.15 14.25
CA ALA A 296 -8.68 5.52 12.86
C ALA A 296 -9.79 6.54 12.55
N ILE A 297 -9.44 7.82 12.36
CA ILE A 297 -10.36 8.76 11.70
C ILE A 297 -10.22 8.51 10.21
N LYS A 298 -10.75 7.36 9.76
CA LYS A 298 -11.02 7.08 8.34
C LYS A 298 -12.48 7.46 8.13
N PHE A 299 -12.73 8.42 7.24
CA PHE A 299 -14.07 8.75 6.77
C PHE A 299 -14.24 8.25 5.34
#